data_AF-A0A4Y3QYC7-F1
#
_entry.id   AF-A0A4Y3QYC7-F1
#
_cell.length_a   1.000
_cell.length_b   1.000
_cell.length_c   1.000
_cell.angle_alpha   90.00
_cell.angle_beta   90.00
_cell.angle_gamma   90.00
#
_symmetry.space_group_name_H-M   'P 1'
#
loop_
_entity.id
_entity.type
_entity.pdbx_description
1 polymer ?
#
loop_
_entity_poly.entity_id
_entity_poly.type
_entity_poly.pdbx_seq_one_letter_code
_entity_poly.pdbx_strand_id
1 'polypeptide(L)'
;MAGPTPYGGLEWAAHNVAVWITSDARLHGEAVTLAKSPRYGPGRLETYVTELLWNTPPGVRGDDARTIAAVRDGMSRRDFDDIDWRLVRAEILD
;
A
#
# COMPACT_ATOMS: atom_id res chain seq x y z
N MET A 1 18.63 17.45 -8.02
CA MET A 1 17.34 17.98 -8.49
C MET A 1 16.46 16.78 -8.79
N ALA A 2 15.49 16.48 -7.93
CA ALA A 2 14.47 15.48 -8.24
C ALA A 2 13.53 16.13 -9.28
N GLY A 3 13.36 15.50 -10.44
CA GLY A 3 12.37 15.93 -11.43
C GLY A 3 10.97 15.86 -10.83
N PRO A 4 9.98 16.56 -11.40
CA PRO A 4 8.61 16.45 -10.95
C PRO A 4 8.22 14.97 -10.99
N THR A 5 7.80 14.42 -9.85
CA THR A 5 7.16 13.11 -9.83
C THR A 5 6.01 13.18 -10.82
N PRO A 6 5.88 12.25 -11.77
CA PRO A 6 4.86 12.31 -12.84
C PRO A 6 3.41 12.17 -12.33
N TYR A 7 3.23 12.13 -11.02
CA TYR A 7 2.03 11.86 -10.27
C TYR A 7 1.78 13.01 -9.28
N GLY A 8 0.52 13.40 -9.07
CA GLY A 8 0.14 14.21 -7.91
C GLY A 8 0.55 13.51 -6.61
N GLY A 9 0.68 14.24 -5.49
CA GLY A 9 1.16 13.67 -4.22
C GLY A 9 0.40 12.41 -3.76
N LEU A 10 -0.92 12.36 -3.98
CA LEU A 10 -1.77 11.21 -3.65
C LEU A 10 -1.66 10.06 -4.65
N GLU A 11 -1.43 10.34 -5.93
CA GLU A 11 -1.19 9.31 -6.95
C GLU A 11 0.19 8.65 -6.73
N TRP A 12 1.20 9.43 -6.33
CA TRP A 12 2.50 8.91 -5.95
C TRP A 12 2.40 8.01 -4.71
N ALA A 13 1.57 8.40 -3.73
CA ALA A 13 1.31 7.59 -2.55
C ALA A 13 0.60 6.27 -2.91
N ALA A 14 -0.43 6.32 -3.75
CA ALA A 14 -1.12 5.14 -4.26
C ALA A 14 -0.16 4.17 -4.96
N HIS A 15 0.68 4.70 -5.86
CA HIS A 15 1.67 3.95 -6.61
C HIS A 15 2.70 3.27 -5.69
N ASN A 16 3.26 3.99 -4.71
CA ASN A 16 4.22 3.41 -3.77
C ASN A 16 3.63 2.27 -2.94
N VAL A 17 2.37 2.41 -2.51
CA VAL A 17 1.67 1.33 -1.79
C VAL A 17 1.48 0.13 -2.69
N ALA A 18 1.06 0.32 -3.94
CA ALA A 18 0.88 -0.76 -4.91
C ALA A 18 2.21 -1.47 -5.22
N VAL A 19 3.29 -0.73 -5.48
CA VAL A 19 4.64 -1.28 -5.73
C VAL A 19 5.16 -2.04 -4.52
N TRP A 20 4.99 -1.50 -3.31
CA TRP A 20 5.41 -2.18 -2.09
C TRP A 20 4.69 -3.53 -1.90
N ILE A 21 3.37 -3.54 -2.03
CA ILE A 21 2.54 -4.75 -1.89
C ILE A 21 2.91 -5.81 -2.93
N THR A 22 3.11 -5.41 -4.19
CA THR A 22 3.41 -6.33 -5.30
C THR A 22 4.85 -6.85 -5.27
N SER A 23 5.79 -6.06 -4.71
CA SER A 23 7.19 -6.46 -4.55
C SER A 23 7.38 -7.52 -3.45
N ASP A 24 6.46 -7.63 -2.48
CA ASP A 24 6.47 -8.67 -1.46
C ASP A 24 5.54 -9.83 -1.83
N ALA A 25 6.13 -10.97 -2.23
CA ALA A 25 5.38 -12.15 -2.67
C ALA A 25 4.40 -12.71 -1.61
N ARG A 26 4.60 -12.43 -0.32
CA ARG A 26 3.69 -12.87 0.75
C ARG A 26 2.46 -11.98 0.83
N LEU A 27 2.65 -10.66 0.72
CA LEU A 27 1.57 -9.68 0.75
C LEU A 27 0.77 -9.69 -0.56
N HIS A 28 1.47 -9.91 -1.69
CA HIS A 28 0.90 -9.85 -3.02
C HIS A 28 -0.31 -10.79 -3.21
N GLY A 29 -0.22 -12.05 -2.79
CA GLY A 29 -1.31 -13.02 -2.97
C GLY A 29 -2.58 -12.66 -2.20
N GLU A 30 -2.43 -12.17 -0.97
CA GLU A 30 -3.56 -11.73 -0.14
C GLU A 30 -4.14 -10.42 -0.67
N ALA A 31 -3.29 -9.45 -1.02
CA ALA A 31 -3.71 -8.18 -1.60
C ALA A 31 -4.45 -8.35 -2.94
N VAL A 32 -3.99 -9.25 -3.82
CA VAL A 32 -4.70 -9.59 -5.07
C VAL A 32 -6.05 -10.24 -4.77
N THR A 33 -6.12 -11.12 -3.78
CA THR A 33 -7.38 -11.75 -3.35
C THR A 33 -8.39 -10.69 -2.88
N LEU A 34 -7.94 -9.74 -2.07
CA LEU A 34 -8.77 -8.63 -1.59
C LEU A 34 -9.15 -7.66 -2.71
N ALA A 35 -8.21 -7.30 -3.59
CA ALA A 35 -8.42 -6.42 -4.74
C ALA A 35 -9.43 -7.01 -5.74
N LYS A 36 -9.41 -8.33 -5.98
CA LYS A 36 -10.36 -9.03 -6.84
C LYS A 36 -11.74 -9.18 -6.22
N SER A 37 -11.87 -9.05 -4.89
CA SER A 37 -13.13 -9.35 -4.21
C SER A 37 -14.19 -8.29 -4.48
N PRO A 38 -15.25 -8.60 -5.25
CA PRO A 38 -16.35 -7.66 -5.51
C PRO A 38 -17.19 -7.41 -4.24
N ARG A 39 -17.06 -8.29 -3.24
CA ARG A 39 -17.87 -8.29 -2.01
C ARG A 39 -17.44 -7.22 -1.00
N TYR A 40 -16.20 -6.74 -1.08
CA TYR A 40 -15.61 -5.91 -0.04
C TYR A 40 -15.14 -4.54 -0.51
N GLY A 41 -15.10 -4.29 -1.83
CA GLY A 41 -14.62 -3.02 -2.39
C GLY A 41 -13.17 -2.69 -1.97
N PRO A 42 -12.70 -1.47 -2.27
CA PRO A 42 -11.36 -1.03 -1.88
C PRO A 42 -11.11 -1.00 -0.35
N GLY A 43 -12.17 -0.86 0.47
CA GLY A 43 -12.03 -0.68 1.92
C GLY A 43 -11.39 -1.84 2.70
N ARG A 44 -11.49 -3.10 2.20
CA ARG A 44 -10.78 -4.23 2.84
C ARG A 44 -9.28 -4.24 2.54
N LEU A 45 -8.91 -3.85 1.32
CA LEU A 45 -7.50 -3.69 0.94
C LEU A 45 -6.88 -2.56 1.76
N GLU A 46 -7.58 -1.43 1.86
CA GLU A 46 -7.22 -0.31 2.73
C GLU A 46 -7.03 -0.74 4.19
N THR A 47 -8.01 -1.45 4.76
CA THR A 47 -7.93 -1.94 6.15
C THR A 47 -6.72 -2.85 6.33
N TYR A 48 -6.52 -3.81 5.42
CA TYR A 48 -5.40 -4.74 5.47
C TYR A 48 -4.05 -4.02 5.46
N VAL A 49 -3.86 -3.08 4.54
CA VAL A 49 -2.64 -2.29 4.42
C VAL A 49 -2.43 -1.38 5.63
N THR A 50 -3.52 -0.78 6.14
CA THR A 50 -3.50 0.03 7.37
C THR A 50 -3.04 -0.80 8.57
N GLU A 51 -3.55 -2.02 8.72
CA GLU A 51 -3.14 -2.92 9.80
C GLU A 51 -1.65 -3.29 9.68
N LEU A 52 -1.18 -3.61 8.46
CA LEU A 52 0.22 -3.94 8.22
C LEU A 52 1.16 -2.79 8.59
N LEU A 53 0.88 -1.58 8.07
CA LEU A 53 1.72 -0.42 8.33
C LEU A 53 1.31 0.48 9.46
N TRP A 54 0.38 0.14 10.35
CA TRP A 54 0.21 0.92 11.60
C TRP A 54 0.01 0.07 12.85
N ASN A 55 -0.57 -1.12 12.71
CA ASN A 55 -0.82 -2.02 13.84
C ASN A 55 0.12 -3.23 13.89
N THR A 56 1.01 -3.37 12.89
CA THR A 56 2.09 -4.37 12.76
C THR A 56 1.74 -5.70 13.44
N PRO A 57 1.10 -6.65 12.73
CA PRO A 57 0.64 -7.87 13.34
C PRO A 57 1.79 -8.66 14.01
N PRO A 58 1.51 -9.36 15.12
CA PRO A 58 2.51 -10.18 15.79
C PRO A 58 3.06 -11.25 14.84
N GLY A 59 4.36 -11.18 14.52
CA GLY A 59 5.03 -12.12 13.60
C GLY A 59 5.79 -11.46 12.44
N VAL A 60 5.63 -10.16 12.23
CA VAL A 60 6.41 -9.33 11.27
C VAL A 60 7.89 -9.29 11.73
N ARG A 61 8.82 -9.81 10.92
CA ARG A 61 10.26 -9.93 11.26
C ARG A 61 11.05 -8.69 10.81
N GLY A 62 12.30 -8.56 11.25
CA GLY A 62 13.10 -7.33 11.12
C GLY A 62 13.22 -6.71 9.71
N ASP A 63 13.21 -7.51 8.64
CA ASP A 63 13.21 -7.01 7.26
C ASP A 63 11.88 -6.34 6.87
N ASP A 64 10.77 -6.85 7.39
CA ASP A 64 9.44 -6.31 7.16
C ASP A 64 9.30 -4.96 7.86
N ALA A 65 9.87 -4.81 9.07
CA ALA A 65 9.88 -3.54 9.81
C ALA A 65 10.67 -2.43 9.09
N ARG A 66 11.77 -2.79 8.42
CA ARG A 66 12.57 -1.84 7.63
C ARG A 66 11.83 -1.37 6.39
N THR A 67 11.13 -2.29 5.73
CA THR A 67 10.33 -1.99 4.54
C THR A 67 9.09 -1.17 4.88
N ILE A 68 8.38 -1.51 5.97
CA ILE A 68 7.28 -0.72 6.53
C ILE A 68 7.77 0.69 6.89
N ALA A 69 8.93 0.81 7.52
CA ALA A 69 9.51 2.11 7.86
C ALA A 69 9.84 2.94 6.60
N ALA A 70 10.36 2.32 5.54
CA ALA A 70 10.65 3.02 4.28
C ALA A 70 9.38 3.55 3.59
N VAL A 71 8.29 2.77 3.61
CA VAL A 71 6.99 3.23 3.07
C VAL A 71 6.41 4.37 3.92
N ARG A 72 6.52 4.28 5.25
CA ARG A 72 6.09 5.35 6.17
C ARG A 72 6.97 6.62 6.07
N ASP A 73 8.27 6.49 5.82
CA ASP A 73 9.18 7.64 5.71
C ASP A 73 8.91 8.44 4.44
N GLY A 74 8.52 7.75 3.36
CA GLY A 74 8.08 8.38 2.12
C GLY A 74 6.72 9.06 2.20
N MET A 75 5.89 8.75 3.20
CA MET A 75 4.46 9.10 3.18
C MET A 75 3.92 9.49 4.56
N SER A 76 3.33 10.68 4.68
CA SER A 76 2.66 11.06 5.93
C SER A 76 1.40 10.23 6.15
N ARG A 77 1.00 10.05 7.42
CA ARG A 77 -0.27 9.37 7.76
C ARG A 77 -1.47 10.04 7.09
N ARG A 78 -1.46 11.37 6.96
CA ARG A 78 -2.51 12.12 6.29
C ARG A 78 -2.57 11.81 4.80
N ASP A 79 -1.42 11.79 4.13
CA ASP A 79 -1.35 11.45 2.71
C ASP A 79 -1.83 10.02 2.47
N PHE A 80 -1.50 9.09 3.38
CA PHE A 80 -1.97 7.70 3.34
C PHE A 80 -3.51 7.61 3.46
N ASP A 81 -4.10 8.33 4.41
CA ASP A 81 -5.54 8.30 4.65
C ASP A 81 -6.32 8.96 3.48
N ASP A 82 -5.67 9.85 2.72
CA ASP A 82 -6.23 10.54 1.55
C ASP A 82 -5.98 9.79 0.20
N ILE A 83 -5.33 8.61 0.21
CA ILE A 83 -5.08 7.81 -1.00
C ILE A 83 -6.39 7.40 -1.69
N ASP A 84 -6.44 7.52 -3.03
CA ASP A 84 -7.48 6.85 -3.81
C ASP A 84 -7.17 5.36 -3.94
N TRP A 85 -7.78 4.56 -3.07
CA TRP A 85 -7.66 3.11 -3.07
C TRP A 85 -8.18 2.42 -4.33
N ARG A 86 -8.94 3.11 -5.19
CA ARG A 86 -9.31 2.58 -6.51
C ARG A 86 -8.09 2.52 -7.43
N LEU A 87 -7.15 3.46 -7.31
CA LEU A 87 -5.90 3.46 -8.08
C LEU A 87 -4.96 2.34 -7.60
N VAL A 88 -4.78 2.21 -6.28
CA VAL A 88 -4.01 1.10 -5.69
C VAL A 88 -4.56 -0.26 -6.14
N ARG A 89 -5.89 -0.40 -6.14
CA ARG A 89 -6.55 -1.62 -6.63
C ARG A 89 -6.31 -1.83 -8.12
N ALA A 90 -6.35 -0.80 -8.95
CA ALA A 90 -6.10 -0.91 -10.38
C ALA A 90 -4.67 -1.37 -10.65
N GLU A 91 -3.68 -0.78 -10.00
CA GLU A 91 -2.26 -1.13 -10.17
C GLU A 91 -1.92 -2.54 -9.67
N ILE A 92 -2.56 -3.03 -8.60
CA ILE A 92 -2.37 -4.42 -8.12
C ILE A 92 -2.96 -5.45 -9.11
N LEU A 93 -3.96 -5.05 -9.91
CA LEU A 93 -4.68 -5.94 -10.81
C LEU A 93 -4.20 -5.89 -12.27
N ASP A 94 -3.38 -4.88 -12.61
CA ASP A 94 -2.68 -4.73 -13.89
C ASP A 94 -1.55 -5.78 -14.03
#